data_AF-A0A2A3UQF4-F1
#
_entry.id   AF-A0A2A3UQF4-F1
#
_cell.length_a   1.000
_cell.length_b   1.000
_cell.length_c   1.000
_cell.angle_alpha   90.00
_cell.angle_beta   90.00
_cell.angle_gamma   90.00
#
_symmetry.space_group_name_H-M   'P 1'
#
loop_
_entity.id
_entity.type
_entity.pdbx_description
1 polymer ?
#
loop_
_entity_poly.entity_id
_entity_poly.type
_entity_poly.pdbx_seq_one_letter_code
_entity_poly.pdbx_strand_id
1 'polypeptide(L)'
;MTDVELDSNFLIEERADYIDEDTIKNNTIRSGEFFDIIHNALISPGIKLIVGPRGCGKTHLMRYAWVECKNDDNAPLPLYVSFNKYFKLEPLLKNKPNAIDLFHKWVLAKILLSAYEIACDIEDSEYLDLSTILIADKEFLINLIVRLEQGLSPSLEQENIVQLISVSSVISSLSSLCDWLERKRVIILLDDAAISLTPEYLYEFFDIVRSLKTSKIALKASVYPGTTEYGPRFHVAHDAETIDAWISVQHPNYSSVMDAIAQARFPGYDGIPDDLKELFKFSAFGIPRSFLMMLRDYQTTLSQTTQQKFNKIIERYVELRLSEYSSLKDKLPRLFDIVSLGESLLLKVVELLKESNSQYKEEKQVIIGIEKNDNVYFSRLTKLLIETGLFYNLPDISHGDGRTYERYIPHYALLIKERVFNEGSRGFSPSQIIQKILRKNAKHPVRRNISSLFNAEQLARLKLTLPPCNNCKTPRLTDNQKFCHHCGNQLIDESAYNQCMSIPLSKVPHLTSWQMQKLSGLEKVKTIGDVLSLQDPGSELRKIHRIGPKIANKIMDKVLLHVEEFLS
;
A
#
# COMPACT_ATOMS: atom_id res chain seq x y z
N MET A 1 -24.23 24.74 1.02
CA MET A 1 -23.53 23.59 0.44
C MET A 1 -24.51 22.96 -0.53
N THR A 2 -24.29 23.16 -1.81
CA THR A 2 -25.15 22.62 -2.87
C THR A 2 -24.73 21.18 -3.17
N ASP A 3 -25.65 20.34 -3.65
CA ASP A 3 -25.40 18.91 -3.89
C ASP A 3 -24.22 18.64 -4.87
N VAL A 4 -23.85 19.62 -5.69
CA VAL A 4 -22.71 19.56 -6.62
C VAL A 4 -21.34 19.61 -5.90
N GLU A 5 -21.24 20.30 -4.75
CA GLU A 5 -20.01 20.33 -3.93
C GLU A 5 -19.81 19.02 -3.13
N LEU A 6 -20.87 18.25 -2.95
CA LEU A 6 -20.82 16.96 -2.27
C LEU A 6 -20.32 15.83 -3.19
N ASP A 7 -20.71 15.84 -4.47
CA ASP A 7 -20.23 14.85 -5.46
C ASP A 7 -18.74 15.01 -5.79
N SER A 8 -18.24 16.25 -5.90
CA SER A 8 -16.81 16.50 -6.13
C SER A 8 -15.93 16.08 -4.94
N ASN A 9 -16.49 16.04 -3.72
CA ASN A 9 -15.79 15.56 -2.53
C ASN A 9 -15.65 14.02 -2.51
N PHE A 10 -16.52 13.29 -3.22
CA PHE A 10 -16.55 11.83 -3.26
C PHE A 10 -15.57 11.25 -4.30
N LEU A 11 -15.50 11.83 -5.51
CA LEU A 11 -14.72 11.29 -6.64
C LEU A 11 -13.18 11.21 -6.43
N ILE A 12 -12.62 11.98 -5.48
CA ILE A 12 -11.16 12.08 -5.27
C ILE A 12 -10.69 11.22 -4.07
N GLU A 13 -11.61 10.87 -3.17
CA GLU A 13 -11.31 10.08 -1.97
C GLU A 13 -11.41 8.55 -2.22
N GLU A 14 -12.01 8.16 -3.34
CA GLU A 14 -12.11 6.77 -3.76
C GLU A 14 -10.74 6.18 -4.08
N ARG A 15 -10.47 4.99 -3.53
CA ARG A 15 -9.39 4.13 -4.04
C ARG A 15 -9.68 3.86 -5.51
N ALA A 16 -8.62 3.71 -6.30
CA ALA A 16 -8.77 3.42 -7.73
C ALA A 16 -9.57 2.13 -8.00
N ASP A 17 -9.72 1.25 -7.00
CA ASP A 17 -10.62 0.09 -7.04
C ASP A 17 -12.09 0.44 -7.24
N TYR A 18 -12.55 1.59 -6.75
CA TYR A 18 -13.95 2.03 -6.77
C TYR A 18 -14.28 3.00 -7.91
N ILE A 19 -13.26 3.45 -8.66
CA ILE A 19 -13.46 4.36 -9.79
C ILE A 19 -14.03 3.56 -10.97
N ASP A 20 -15.08 4.09 -11.60
CA ASP A 20 -15.68 3.51 -12.81
C ASP A 20 -14.75 3.59 -14.03
N GLU A 21 -15.01 2.78 -15.04
CA GLU A 21 -14.13 2.64 -16.20
C GLU A 21 -14.00 3.92 -17.04
N ASP A 22 -15.10 4.67 -17.19
CA ASP A 22 -15.12 5.91 -17.97
C ASP A 22 -14.31 7.00 -17.27
N THR A 23 -14.45 7.10 -15.95
CA THR A 23 -13.64 7.99 -15.12
C THR A 23 -12.16 7.60 -15.17
N ILE A 24 -11.81 6.31 -15.21
CA ILE A 24 -10.41 5.89 -15.38
C ILE A 24 -9.88 6.31 -16.77
N LYS A 25 -10.61 6.06 -17.86
CA LYS A 25 -10.18 6.44 -19.23
C LYS A 25 -10.02 7.94 -19.42
N ASN A 26 -10.88 8.74 -18.80
CA ASN A 26 -10.92 10.20 -18.97
C ASN A 26 -9.93 10.92 -18.05
N ASN A 27 -9.66 10.35 -16.87
CA ASN A 27 -8.81 10.99 -15.86
C ASN A 27 -7.38 10.39 -15.81
N THR A 28 -7.02 9.54 -16.77
CA THR A 28 -5.65 9.05 -16.95
C THR A 28 -4.90 9.90 -17.97
N ILE A 29 -3.66 10.25 -17.65
CA ILE A 29 -2.77 10.95 -18.57
C ILE A 29 -2.33 9.99 -19.67
N ARG A 30 -2.60 10.35 -20.92
CA ARG A 30 -2.29 9.52 -22.09
C ARG A 30 -0.91 9.78 -22.70
N SER A 31 -0.15 10.71 -22.13
CA SER A 31 1.10 11.19 -22.73
C SER A 31 2.15 11.49 -21.67
N GLY A 32 3.30 10.85 -21.78
CA GLY A 32 4.48 11.18 -20.99
C GLY A 32 5.36 9.96 -20.78
N GLU A 33 6.66 10.12 -21.02
CA GLU A 33 7.67 9.05 -20.98
C GLU A 33 7.55 8.15 -19.74
N PHE A 34 7.31 8.74 -18.56
CA PHE A 34 7.13 8.00 -17.31
C PHE A 34 5.93 7.05 -17.32
N PHE A 35 4.77 7.51 -17.81
CA PHE A 35 3.55 6.70 -17.91
C PHE A 35 3.69 5.63 -18.99
N ASP A 36 4.27 6.00 -20.13
CA ASP A 36 4.46 5.10 -21.27
C ASP A 36 5.35 3.91 -20.88
N ILE A 37 6.42 4.15 -20.11
CA ILE A 37 7.29 3.07 -19.61
C ILE A 37 6.50 2.07 -18.77
N ILE A 38 5.72 2.54 -17.80
CA ILE A 38 4.97 1.66 -16.89
C ILE A 38 3.84 0.94 -17.63
N HIS A 39 3.09 1.67 -18.47
CA HIS A 39 2.01 1.10 -19.26
C HIS A 39 2.51 0.02 -20.21
N ASN A 40 3.59 0.30 -20.97
CA ASN A 40 4.21 -0.68 -21.86
C ASN A 40 4.72 -1.89 -21.08
N ALA A 41 5.29 -1.69 -19.89
CA ALA A 41 5.69 -2.80 -19.04
C ALA A 41 4.48 -3.66 -18.59
N LEU A 42 3.37 -3.04 -18.17
CA LEU A 42 2.15 -3.73 -17.75
C LEU A 42 1.54 -4.60 -18.86
N ILE A 43 1.61 -4.14 -20.11
CA ILE A 43 1.11 -4.94 -21.24
C ILE A 43 2.17 -5.89 -21.79
N SER A 44 3.46 -5.75 -21.49
CA SER A 44 4.54 -6.57 -22.08
C SER A 44 4.56 -8.05 -21.65
N PRO A 45 5.26 -8.94 -22.38
CA PRO A 45 5.49 -10.33 -21.95
C PRO A 45 6.35 -10.44 -20.68
N GLY A 46 6.31 -11.62 -20.04
CA GLY A 46 7.11 -11.93 -18.86
C GLY A 46 6.55 -11.39 -17.54
N ILE A 47 7.28 -11.61 -16.46
CA ILE A 47 6.89 -11.17 -15.11
C ILE A 47 7.43 -9.76 -14.90
N LYS A 48 6.55 -8.81 -14.52
CA LYS A 48 6.97 -7.47 -14.11
C LYS A 48 6.52 -7.17 -12.69
N LEU A 49 7.36 -6.50 -11.92
CA LEU A 49 7.05 -6.02 -10.58
C LEU A 49 6.94 -4.51 -10.62
N ILE A 50 5.76 -3.99 -10.33
CA ILE A 50 5.52 -2.55 -10.27
C ILE A 50 5.77 -2.10 -8.84
N VAL A 51 6.90 -1.42 -8.62
CA VAL A 51 7.42 -1.12 -7.29
C VAL A 51 7.10 0.33 -6.92
N GLY A 52 6.53 0.54 -5.73
CA GLY A 52 6.36 1.89 -5.20
C GLY A 52 5.54 1.93 -3.92
N PRO A 53 5.62 2.99 -3.11
CA PRO A 53 4.90 3.10 -1.86
C PRO A 53 3.39 3.21 -2.10
N ARG A 54 2.62 3.15 -1.03
CA ARG A 54 1.16 3.35 -1.10
C ARG A 54 0.83 4.73 -1.68
N GLY A 55 -0.20 4.78 -2.54
CA GLY A 55 -0.70 6.02 -3.14
C GLY A 55 0.10 6.56 -4.32
N CYS A 56 1.16 5.88 -4.78
CA CYS A 56 1.93 6.31 -5.97
C CYS A 56 1.21 6.05 -7.31
N GLY A 57 0.10 5.31 -7.32
CA GLY A 57 -0.75 5.12 -8.51
C GLY A 57 -0.74 3.71 -9.14
N LYS A 58 -0.11 2.71 -8.51
CA LYS A 58 0.01 1.33 -9.03
C LYS A 58 -1.36 0.73 -9.46
N THR A 59 -2.33 0.72 -8.56
CA THR A 59 -3.72 0.27 -8.81
C THR A 59 -4.34 0.97 -10.00
N HIS A 60 -4.21 2.30 -10.07
CA HIS A 60 -4.77 3.10 -11.16
C HIS A 60 -4.13 2.75 -12.51
N LEU A 61 -2.81 2.58 -12.55
CA LEU A 61 -2.08 2.18 -13.76
C LEU A 61 -2.46 0.76 -14.22
N MET A 62 -2.63 -0.18 -13.28
CA MET A 62 -3.09 -1.53 -13.59
C MET A 62 -4.52 -1.53 -14.12
N ARG A 63 -5.45 -0.83 -13.46
CA ARG A 63 -6.83 -0.69 -13.92
C ARG A 63 -6.90 -0.02 -15.29
N TYR A 64 -6.09 1.01 -15.55
CA TYR A 64 -6.00 1.62 -16.86
C TYR A 64 -5.54 0.63 -17.93
N ALA A 65 -4.46 -0.11 -17.68
CA ALA A 65 -3.99 -1.16 -18.60
C ALA A 65 -5.04 -2.26 -18.83
N TRP A 66 -5.81 -2.63 -17.80
CA TRP A 66 -6.92 -3.57 -17.91
C TRP A 66 -8.00 -3.05 -18.86
N VAL A 67 -8.44 -1.81 -18.66
CA VAL A 67 -9.49 -1.17 -19.47
C VAL A 67 -9.04 -1.02 -20.93
N GLU A 68 -7.81 -0.59 -21.18
CA GLU A 68 -7.26 -0.47 -22.55
C GLU A 68 -7.22 -1.83 -23.25
N CYS A 69 -6.66 -2.85 -22.59
CA CYS A 69 -6.54 -4.19 -23.17
C CYS A 69 -7.89 -4.86 -23.41
N LYS A 70 -8.88 -4.62 -22.52
CA LYS A 70 -10.22 -5.18 -22.66
C LYS A 70 -10.85 -4.73 -23.98
N ASN A 71 -10.73 -3.45 -24.30
CA ASN A 71 -11.38 -2.82 -25.44
C ASN A 71 -10.62 -2.93 -26.78
N ASP A 72 -9.45 -3.57 -26.82
CA ASP A 72 -8.66 -3.78 -28.04
C ASP A 72 -8.39 -5.28 -28.26
N ASP A 73 -8.99 -5.86 -29.29
CA ASP A 73 -8.83 -7.29 -29.64
C ASP A 73 -7.39 -7.69 -30.00
N ASN A 74 -6.57 -6.72 -30.43
CA ASN A 74 -5.15 -6.97 -30.69
C ASN A 74 -4.30 -6.99 -29.41
N ALA A 75 -4.84 -6.47 -28.32
CA ALA A 75 -4.21 -6.46 -27.01
C ALA A 75 -4.40 -7.80 -26.28
N PRO A 76 -3.55 -8.10 -25.29
CA PRO A 76 -3.73 -9.28 -24.44
C PRO A 76 -5.07 -9.32 -23.72
N LEU A 77 -5.58 -10.52 -23.40
CA LEU A 77 -6.71 -10.69 -22.49
C LEU A 77 -6.29 -10.25 -21.07
N PRO A 78 -6.90 -9.20 -20.49
CA PRO A 78 -6.47 -8.71 -19.19
C PRO A 78 -7.31 -9.30 -18.05
N LEU A 79 -6.64 -9.93 -17.08
CA LEU A 79 -7.24 -10.34 -15.81
C LEU A 79 -6.78 -9.37 -14.72
N TYR A 80 -7.72 -8.82 -13.94
CA TYR A 80 -7.41 -7.97 -12.80
C TYR A 80 -7.79 -8.69 -11.50
N VAL A 81 -6.83 -8.87 -10.61
CA VAL A 81 -7.01 -9.60 -9.35
C VAL A 81 -6.45 -8.78 -8.20
N SER A 82 -7.30 -8.38 -7.26
CA SER A 82 -6.89 -7.67 -6.05
C SER A 82 -6.72 -8.62 -4.86
N PHE A 83 -5.63 -8.49 -4.11
CA PHE A 83 -5.34 -9.30 -2.92
C PHE A 83 -5.55 -8.54 -1.59
N ASN A 84 -6.24 -7.41 -1.61
CA ASN A 84 -6.49 -6.55 -0.45
C ASN A 84 -7.10 -7.25 0.79
N LYS A 85 -7.75 -8.41 0.64
CA LYS A 85 -8.35 -9.20 1.73
C LYS A 85 -7.49 -10.37 2.25
N TYR A 86 -6.23 -10.51 1.81
CA TYR A 86 -5.38 -11.64 2.20
C TYR A 86 -5.27 -11.82 3.73
N PHE A 87 -5.29 -10.72 4.48
CA PHE A 87 -5.18 -10.71 5.94
C PHE A 87 -6.29 -11.52 6.62
N LYS A 88 -7.45 -11.70 5.97
CA LYS A 88 -8.56 -12.49 6.52
C LYS A 88 -8.21 -13.97 6.59
N LEU A 89 -7.24 -14.40 5.79
CA LEU A 89 -6.71 -15.76 5.81
C LEU A 89 -5.61 -15.91 6.87
N GLU A 90 -5.02 -14.83 7.41
CA GLU A 90 -3.93 -14.91 8.40
C GLU A 90 -4.26 -15.80 9.62
N PRO A 91 -5.49 -15.78 10.19
CA PRO A 91 -5.85 -16.69 11.29
C PRO A 91 -5.73 -18.18 10.95
N LEU A 92 -5.84 -18.56 9.66
CA LEU A 92 -5.69 -19.96 9.23
C LEU A 92 -4.28 -20.48 9.50
N LEU A 93 -3.24 -19.65 9.37
CA LEU A 93 -1.83 -20.03 9.61
C LEU A 93 -1.60 -20.64 11.00
N LYS A 94 -2.39 -20.20 11.98
CA LYS A 94 -2.26 -20.64 13.37
C LYS A 94 -3.14 -21.85 13.68
N ASN A 95 -4.31 -21.90 13.06
CA ASN A 95 -5.36 -22.87 13.39
C ASN A 95 -5.35 -24.11 12.49
N LYS A 96 -4.65 -24.07 11.35
CA LYS A 96 -4.71 -25.12 10.34
C LYS A 96 -3.32 -25.46 9.80
N PRO A 97 -2.93 -26.76 9.77
CA PRO A 97 -1.65 -27.18 9.22
C PRO A 97 -1.55 -27.00 7.69
N ASN A 98 -2.67 -26.99 6.98
CA ASN A 98 -2.74 -26.81 5.53
C ASN A 98 -3.05 -25.36 5.10
N ALA A 99 -2.82 -24.36 5.96
CA ALA A 99 -3.17 -22.97 5.68
C ALA A 99 -2.51 -22.40 4.41
N ILE A 100 -1.26 -22.79 4.12
CA ILE A 100 -0.56 -22.38 2.90
C ILE A 100 -1.22 -22.94 1.65
N ASP A 101 -1.65 -24.20 1.68
CA ASP A 101 -2.43 -24.79 0.58
C ASP A 101 -3.78 -24.07 0.40
N LEU A 102 -4.48 -23.73 1.49
CA LEU A 102 -5.72 -22.96 1.41
C LEU A 102 -5.49 -21.57 0.78
N PHE A 103 -4.40 -20.89 1.15
CA PHE A 103 -4.01 -19.63 0.53
C PHE A 103 -3.69 -19.81 -0.97
N HIS A 104 -2.97 -20.88 -1.33
CA HIS A 104 -2.70 -21.22 -2.72
C HIS A 104 -3.99 -21.39 -3.52
N LYS A 105 -4.95 -22.16 -3.01
CA LYS A 105 -6.26 -22.37 -3.64
C LYS A 105 -7.04 -21.07 -3.76
N TRP A 106 -6.97 -20.21 -2.74
CA TRP A 106 -7.61 -18.89 -2.77
C TRP A 106 -7.06 -18.00 -3.88
N VAL A 107 -5.73 -17.92 -4.05
CA VAL A 107 -5.10 -17.15 -5.13
C VAL A 107 -5.55 -17.66 -6.50
N LEU A 108 -5.50 -18.97 -6.73
CA LEU A 108 -5.91 -19.58 -7.99
C LEU A 108 -7.41 -19.37 -8.27
N ALA A 109 -8.26 -19.52 -7.26
CA ALA A 109 -9.70 -19.29 -7.39
C ALA A 109 -10.02 -17.84 -7.79
N LYS A 110 -9.29 -16.85 -7.25
CA LYS A 110 -9.46 -15.44 -7.61
C LYS A 110 -9.04 -15.14 -9.06
N ILE A 111 -8.00 -15.80 -9.56
CA ILE A 111 -7.60 -15.70 -10.96
C ILE A 111 -8.67 -16.29 -11.88
N LEU A 112 -9.22 -17.47 -11.54
CA LEU A 112 -10.32 -18.08 -12.30
C LEU A 112 -11.59 -17.23 -12.27
N LEU A 113 -11.91 -16.62 -11.13
CA LEU A 113 -13.06 -15.72 -11.02
C LEU A 113 -12.89 -14.51 -11.95
N SER A 114 -11.70 -13.88 -11.94
CA SER A 114 -11.40 -12.78 -12.86
C SER A 114 -11.47 -13.19 -14.34
N ALA A 115 -11.08 -14.43 -14.65
CA ALA A 115 -11.21 -14.99 -16.00
C ALA A 115 -12.68 -15.16 -16.43
N TYR A 116 -13.56 -15.54 -15.51
CA TYR A 116 -15.00 -15.59 -15.77
C TYR A 116 -15.57 -14.18 -15.96
N GLU A 117 -15.22 -13.24 -15.07
CA GLU A 117 -15.71 -11.87 -15.10
C GLU A 117 -15.32 -11.14 -16.39
N ILE A 118 -14.06 -11.23 -16.83
CA ILE A 118 -13.64 -10.58 -18.09
C ILE A 118 -14.35 -11.17 -19.31
N ALA A 119 -14.64 -12.47 -19.30
CA ALA A 119 -15.33 -13.13 -20.41
C ALA A 119 -16.78 -12.65 -20.50
N CYS A 120 -17.46 -12.53 -19.36
CA CYS A 120 -18.78 -11.90 -19.26
C CYS A 120 -18.78 -10.47 -19.78
N ASP A 121 -17.77 -9.68 -19.39
CA ASP A 121 -17.68 -8.27 -19.79
C ASP A 121 -17.41 -8.11 -21.29
N ILE A 122 -16.57 -8.95 -21.90
CA ILE A 122 -16.23 -8.86 -23.34
C ILE A 122 -17.41 -9.28 -24.22
N GLU A 123 -18.12 -10.33 -23.81
CA GLU A 123 -19.25 -10.88 -24.56
C GLU A 123 -20.59 -10.21 -24.24
N ASP A 124 -20.58 -9.20 -23.37
CA ASP A 124 -21.77 -8.47 -22.91
C ASP A 124 -22.88 -9.42 -22.41
N SER A 125 -22.50 -10.42 -21.63
CA SER A 125 -23.41 -11.45 -21.10
C SER A 125 -23.18 -11.69 -19.62
N GLU A 126 -24.23 -11.50 -18.82
CA GLU A 126 -24.21 -11.70 -17.37
C GLU A 126 -24.03 -13.19 -17.00
N TYR A 127 -24.42 -14.11 -17.90
CA TYR A 127 -24.36 -15.55 -17.71
C TYR A 127 -23.76 -16.22 -18.95
N LEU A 128 -22.50 -16.66 -18.84
CA LEU A 128 -21.85 -17.49 -19.85
C LEU A 128 -21.61 -18.91 -19.33
N ASP A 129 -22.01 -19.89 -20.13
CA ASP A 129 -21.62 -21.27 -19.87
C ASP A 129 -20.16 -21.50 -20.28
N LEU A 130 -19.25 -21.30 -19.32
CA LEU A 130 -17.83 -21.56 -19.48
C LEU A 130 -17.43 -22.94 -18.94
N SER A 131 -18.38 -23.86 -18.68
CA SER A 131 -18.10 -25.18 -18.09
C SER A 131 -17.14 -26.06 -18.92
N THR A 132 -17.07 -25.80 -20.23
CA THR A 132 -16.14 -26.50 -21.14
C THR A 132 -14.75 -25.84 -21.22
N ILE A 133 -14.61 -24.61 -20.71
CA ILE A 133 -13.40 -23.79 -20.79
C ILE A 133 -12.73 -23.66 -19.42
N LEU A 134 -13.51 -23.39 -18.38
CA LEU A 134 -13.07 -23.20 -17.00
C LEU A 134 -13.42 -24.42 -16.14
N ILE A 135 -12.53 -24.76 -15.22
CA ILE A 135 -12.65 -25.94 -14.34
C ILE A 135 -13.69 -25.80 -13.21
N ALA A 136 -14.24 -24.61 -13.00
CA ALA A 136 -15.23 -24.34 -11.96
C ALA A 136 -16.14 -23.20 -12.42
N ASP A 137 -17.41 -23.27 -12.01
CA ASP A 137 -18.38 -22.21 -12.29
C ASP A 137 -18.17 -20.98 -11.37
N LYS A 138 -18.79 -19.86 -11.77
CA LYS A 138 -18.67 -18.58 -11.06
C LYS A 138 -19.17 -18.64 -9.62
N GLU A 139 -20.32 -19.28 -9.39
CA GLU A 139 -20.97 -19.32 -8.09
C GLU A 139 -20.13 -20.12 -7.08
N PHE A 140 -19.58 -21.24 -7.52
CA PHE A 140 -18.62 -22.04 -6.77
C PHE A 140 -17.40 -21.21 -6.36
N LEU A 141 -16.77 -20.50 -7.31
CA LEU A 141 -15.57 -19.70 -7.07
C LEU A 141 -15.85 -18.59 -6.04
N ILE A 142 -16.96 -17.87 -6.18
CA ILE A 142 -17.39 -16.83 -5.23
C ILE A 142 -17.57 -17.44 -3.84
N ASN A 143 -18.32 -18.54 -3.73
CA ASN A 143 -18.59 -19.20 -2.45
C ASN A 143 -17.31 -19.72 -1.78
N LEU A 144 -16.37 -20.28 -2.55
CA LEU A 144 -15.08 -20.72 -2.04
C LEU A 144 -14.25 -19.54 -1.52
N ILE A 145 -14.14 -18.45 -2.30
CA ILE A 145 -13.38 -17.25 -1.92
C ILE A 145 -13.94 -16.65 -0.64
N VAL A 146 -15.26 -16.41 -0.57
CA VAL A 146 -15.93 -15.85 0.61
C VAL A 146 -15.70 -16.73 1.84
N ARG A 147 -15.79 -18.05 1.67
CA ARG A 147 -15.60 -19.00 2.77
C ARG A 147 -14.17 -18.98 3.31
N LEU A 148 -13.16 -18.95 2.43
CA LEU A 148 -11.75 -18.83 2.83
C LEU A 148 -11.47 -17.48 3.49
N GLU A 149 -12.07 -16.40 2.98
CA GLU A 149 -12.02 -15.05 3.58
C GLU A 149 -12.76 -14.96 4.93
N GLN A 150 -13.59 -15.94 5.30
CA GLN A 150 -14.15 -16.08 6.64
C GLN A 150 -13.26 -16.90 7.58
N GLY A 151 -12.08 -17.34 7.12
CA GLY A 151 -11.20 -18.23 7.88
C GLY A 151 -11.74 -19.65 8.01
N LEU A 152 -12.64 -20.07 7.12
CA LEU A 152 -13.23 -21.41 7.09
C LEU A 152 -12.56 -22.27 6.03
N SER A 153 -12.38 -23.56 6.31
CA SER A 153 -11.96 -24.55 5.31
C SER A 153 -13.09 -24.84 4.32
N PRO A 154 -12.79 -25.28 3.08
CA PRO A 154 -13.81 -25.73 2.12
C PRO A 154 -14.81 -26.71 2.73
N SER A 155 -16.06 -26.70 2.27
CA SER A 155 -17.03 -27.73 2.66
C SER A 155 -16.69 -29.08 2.01
N LEU A 156 -17.23 -30.17 2.54
CA LEU A 156 -17.09 -31.52 1.95
C LEU A 156 -17.48 -31.57 0.47
N GLU A 157 -18.55 -30.85 0.09
CA GLU A 157 -19.01 -30.75 -1.29
C GLU A 157 -18.01 -29.98 -2.18
N GLN A 158 -17.30 -29.00 -1.60
CA GLN A 158 -16.32 -28.20 -2.32
C GLN A 158 -14.97 -28.89 -2.50
N GLU A 159 -14.61 -29.81 -1.60
CA GLU A 159 -13.27 -30.44 -1.58
C GLU A 159 -12.90 -31.09 -2.92
N ASN A 160 -13.85 -31.76 -3.58
CA ASN A 160 -13.61 -32.42 -4.87
C ASN A 160 -13.16 -31.42 -5.94
N ILE A 161 -13.84 -30.27 -6.06
CA ILE A 161 -13.51 -29.26 -7.06
C ILE A 161 -12.25 -28.47 -6.63
N VAL A 162 -12.09 -28.18 -5.34
CA VAL A 162 -10.88 -27.51 -4.81
C VAL A 162 -9.61 -28.31 -5.10
N GLN A 163 -9.68 -29.65 -5.06
CA GLN A 163 -8.54 -30.50 -5.42
C GLN A 163 -8.15 -30.35 -6.89
N LEU A 164 -9.11 -30.13 -7.79
CA LEU A 164 -8.85 -29.90 -9.21
C LEU A 164 -8.19 -28.55 -9.49
N ILE A 165 -8.48 -27.52 -8.68
CA ILE A 165 -7.88 -26.18 -8.79
C ILE A 165 -6.39 -26.24 -8.48
N SER A 166 -5.59 -26.31 -9.53
CA SER A 166 -4.12 -26.40 -9.51
C SER A 166 -3.51 -25.47 -10.54
N VAL A 167 -2.21 -25.14 -10.40
CA VAL A 167 -1.50 -24.28 -11.36
C VAL A 167 -1.67 -24.78 -12.80
N SER A 168 -1.54 -26.08 -13.05
CA SER A 168 -1.70 -26.67 -14.38
C SER A 168 -3.11 -26.51 -14.94
N SER A 169 -4.13 -26.77 -14.11
CA SER A 169 -5.53 -26.62 -14.49
C SER A 169 -5.89 -25.16 -14.80
N VAL A 170 -5.33 -24.20 -14.04
CA VAL A 170 -5.51 -22.76 -14.28
C VAL A 170 -4.84 -22.36 -15.58
N ILE A 171 -3.59 -22.79 -15.82
CA ILE A 171 -2.90 -22.53 -17.09
C ILE A 171 -3.73 -23.04 -18.27
N SER A 172 -4.27 -24.26 -18.17
CA SER A 172 -5.12 -24.84 -19.21
C SER A 172 -6.39 -24.02 -19.43
N SER A 173 -7.08 -23.66 -18.34
CA SER A 173 -8.33 -22.89 -18.39
C SER A 173 -8.11 -21.51 -19.03
N LEU A 174 -7.05 -20.81 -18.62
CA LEU A 174 -6.71 -19.49 -19.15
C LEU A 174 -6.26 -19.55 -20.61
N SER A 175 -5.55 -20.62 -21.01
CA SER A 175 -5.15 -20.80 -22.40
C SER A 175 -6.36 -21.08 -23.29
N SER A 176 -7.27 -21.96 -22.87
CA SER A 176 -8.52 -22.24 -23.58
C SER A 176 -9.39 -20.98 -23.69
N LEU A 177 -9.51 -20.19 -22.62
CA LEU A 177 -10.25 -18.94 -22.64
C LEU A 177 -9.62 -17.92 -23.59
N CYS A 178 -8.29 -17.79 -23.55
CA CYS A 178 -7.54 -16.90 -24.44
C CYS A 178 -7.77 -17.26 -25.91
N ASP A 179 -7.76 -18.56 -26.24
CA ASP A 179 -7.99 -19.04 -27.59
C ASP A 179 -9.45 -18.86 -28.01
N TRP A 180 -10.41 -19.06 -27.10
CA TRP A 180 -11.83 -18.87 -27.35
C TRP A 180 -12.20 -17.40 -27.61
N LEU A 181 -11.61 -16.45 -26.86
CA LEU A 181 -11.77 -15.00 -27.07
C LEU A 181 -10.84 -14.45 -28.19
N GLU A 182 -10.18 -15.32 -28.95
CA GLU A 182 -9.27 -14.96 -30.04
C GLU A 182 -8.13 -14.00 -29.65
N ARG A 183 -7.73 -13.99 -28.37
CA ARG A 183 -6.64 -13.15 -27.87
C ARG A 183 -5.29 -13.87 -28.02
N LYS A 184 -4.22 -13.10 -28.27
CA LYS A 184 -2.87 -13.66 -28.47
C LYS A 184 -2.23 -14.22 -27.19
N ARG A 185 -2.57 -13.65 -26.03
CA ARG A 185 -2.00 -13.97 -24.71
C ARG A 185 -2.86 -13.40 -23.60
N VAL A 186 -2.67 -13.91 -22.39
CA VAL A 186 -3.27 -13.42 -21.14
C VAL A 186 -2.24 -12.58 -20.38
N ILE A 187 -2.66 -11.42 -19.87
CA ILE A 187 -1.94 -10.69 -18.83
C ILE A 187 -2.72 -10.76 -17.52
N ILE A 188 -2.04 -11.12 -16.43
CA ILE A 188 -2.63 -11.16 -15.09
C ILE A 188 -2.06 -10.00 -14.29
N LEU A 189 -2.91 -9.04 -13.96
CA LEU A 189 -2.63 -7.84 -13.19
C LEU A 189 -3.00 -8.12 -11.72
N LEU A 190 -1.98 -8.42 -10.93
CA LEU A 190 -2.07 -8.79 -9.52
C LEU A 190 -1.85 -7.53 -8.67
N ASP A 191 -2.94 -6.92 -8.21
CA ASP A 191 -2.88 -5.70 -7.41
C ASP A 191 -2.96 -5.96 -5.90
N ASP A 192 -2.36 -5.05 -5.13
CA ASP A 192 -2.14 -5.19 -3.70
C ASP A 192 -1.56 -6.56 -3.32
N ALA A 193 -0.63 -7.08 -4.15
CA ALA A 193 0.15 -8.28 -3.84
C ALA A 193 1.12 -8.08 -2.65
N ALA A 194 1.06 -6.90 -2.04
CA ALA A 194 1.77 -6.51 -0.85
C ALA A 194 1.25 -7.19 0.42
N ILE A 195 1.54 -8.47 0.51
CA ILE A 195 1.33 -9.29 1.71
C ILE A 195 2.51 -9.05 2.71
N SER A 196 2.93 -7.78 2.90
CA SER A 196 4.12 -7.40 3.67
C SER A 196 4.07 -7.85 5.14
N LEU A 197 2.86 -8.06 5.68
CA LEU A 197 2.66 -8.45 7.07
C LEU A 197 2.75 -9.97 7.29
N THR A 198 2.76 -10.79 6.22
CA THR A 198 2.72 -12.25 6.33
C THR A 198 3.68 -12.91 5.33
N PRO A 199 4.98 -13.02 5.65
CA PRO A 199 6.01 -13.54 4.74
C PRO A 199 5.69 -14.91 4.14
N GLU A 200 5.05 -15.80 4.90
CA GLU A 200 4.71 -17.15 4.45
C GLU A 200 3.75 -17.14 3.25
N TYR A 201 2.80 -16.21 3.24
CA TYR A 201 1.89 -16.01 2.12
C TYR A 201 2.58 -15.35 0.93
N LEU A 202 3.54 -14.43 1.15
CA LEU A 202 4.34 -13.88 0.06
C LEU A 202 5.16 -14.95 -0.66
N TYR A 203 5.77 -15.88 0.10
CA TYR A 203 6.59 -16.95 -0.48
C TYR A 203 5.74 -17.85 -1.39
N GLU A 204 4.57 -18.25 -0.91
CA GLU A 204 3.64 -19.05 -1.71
C GLU A 204 3.11 -18.26 -2.91
N PHE A 205 2.75 -16.99 -2.71
CA PHE A 205 2.27 -16.11 -3.77
C PHE A 205 3.28 -16.00 -4.92
N PHE A 206 4.56 -15.76 -4.63
CA PHE A 206 5.57 -15.65 -5.67
C PHE A 206 5.93 -17.00 -6.31
N ASP A 207 5.77 -18.12 -5.61
CA ASP A 207 5.88 -19.44 -6.23
C ASP A 207 4.74 -19.68 -7.24
N ILE A 208 3.52 -19.25 -6.92
CA ILE A 208 2.38 -19.27 -7.85
C ILE A 208 2.66 -18.36 -9.05
N VAL A 209 3.13 -17.13 -8.82
CA VAL A 209 3.43 -16.17 -9.89
C VAL A 209 4.47 -16.73 -10.86
N ARG A 210 5.54 -17.34 -10.34
CA ARG A 210 6.57 -18.00 -11.15
C ARG A 210 6.00 -19.16 -11.94
N SER A 211 5.16 -19.98 -11.29
CA SER A 211 4.66 -21.24 -11.86
C SER A 211 3.55 -21.05 -12.90
N LEU A 212 2.76 -19.98 -12.81
CA LEU A 212 1.73 -19.64 -13.79
C LEU A 212 2.30 -19.04 -15.08
N LYS A 213 3.54 -18.53 -15.06
CA LYS A 213 4.15 -17.87 -16.21
C LYS A 213 4.40 -18.87 -17.34
N THR A 214 3.85 -18.57 -18.52
CA THR A 214 4.07 -19.33 -19.75
C THR A 214 4.41 -18.38 -20.91
N SER A 215 4.53 -18.90 -22.14
CA SER A 215 4.62 -18.04 -23.34
C SER A 215 3.30 -17.30 -23.63
N LYS A 216 2.15 -17.90 -23.26
CA LYS A 216 0.81 -17.30 -23.40
C LYS A 216 0.35 -16.52 -22.18
N ILE A 217 0.96 -16.70 -21.00
CA ILE A 217 0.52 -16.06 -19.75
C ILE A 217 1.65 -15.23 -19.16
N ALA A 218 1.42 -13.93 -19.02
CA ALA A 218 2.35 -12.99 -18.42
C ALA A 218 1.77 -12.37 -17.16
N LEU A 219 2.57 -12.22 -16.09
CA LEU A 219 2.09 -11.73 -14.80
C LEU A 219 2.69 -10.37 -14.47
N LYS A 220 1.91 -9.52 -13.81
CA LYS A 220 2.30 -8.19 -13.36
C LYS A 220 1.86 -8.05 -11.91
N ALA A 221 2.78 -7.82 -10.99
CA ALA A 221 2.45 -7.72 -9.57
C ALA A 221 2.83 -6.34 -9.02
N SER A 222 1.93 -5.70 -8.29
CA SER A 222 2.23 -4.47 -7.57
C SER A 222 2.86 -4.81 -6.22
N VAL A 223 4.03 -4.26 -5.92
CA VAL A 223 4.82 -4.61 -4.73
C VAL A 223 5.33 -3.37 -4.00
N TYR A 224 5.58 -3.50 -2.69
CA TYR A 224 6.14 -2.41 -1.90
C TYR A 224 7.68 -2.44 -1.91
N PRO A 225 8.30 -1.25 -2.00
CA PRO A 225 9.75 -1.15 -2.01
C PRO A 225 10.31 -1.52 -0.64
N GLY A 226 11.35 -2.35 -0.64
CA GLY A 226 12.16 -2.66 0.54
C GLY A 226 11.70 -3.85 1.38
N THR A 227 10.39 -4.09 1.55
CA THR A 227 9.88 -5.10 2.49
C THR A 227 9.22 -6.31 1.86
N THR A 228 8.90 -6.29 0.56
CA THR A 228 8.38 -7.47 -0.13
C THR A 228 9.44 -8.58 -0.13
N GLU A 229 9.10 -9.73 0.47
CA GLU A 229 9.96 -10.90 0.54
C GLU A 229 9.51 -11.94 -0.50
N TYR A 230 10.36 -12.25 -1.47
CA TYR A 230 10.00 -13.10 -2.61
C TYR A 230 10.13 -14.61 -2.33
N GLY A 231 10.70 -14.98 -1.18
CA GLY A 231 11.01 -16.37 -0.85
C GLY A 231 12.19 -16.94 -1.63
N PRO A 232 12.60 -18.18 -1.31
CA PRO A 232 13.81 -18.79 -1.87
C PRO A 232 13.67 -19.25 -3.33
N ARG A 233 12.45 -19.39 -3.83
CA ARG A 233 12.16 -19.93 -5.18
C ARG A 233 12.00 -18.86 -6.26
N PHE A 234 11.88 -17.59 -5.86
CA PHE A 234 11.69 -16.47 -6.79
C PHE A 234 12.89 -15.53 -6.70
N HIS A 235 13.72 -15.54 -7.73
CA HIS A 235 14.88 -14.69 -7.85
C HIS A 235 14.55 -13.52 -8.77
N VAL A 236 14.27 -12.35 -8.18
CA VAL A 236 13.84 -11.14 -8.91
C VAL A 236 14.71 -10.87 -10.15
N ALA A 237 16.04 -10.93 -10.02
CA ALA A 237 16.97 -10.63 -11.12
C ALA A 237 16.88 -11.60 -12.32
N HIS A 238 16.33 -12.79 -12.13
CA HIS A 238 16.19 -13.81 -13.18
C HIS A 238 14.74 -14.03 -13.62
N ASP A 239 13.80 -13.93 -12.67
CA ASP A 239 12.40 -14.26 -12.91
C ASP A 239 11.57 -13.06 -13.36
N ALA A 240 11.97 -11.83 -13.02
CA ALA A 240 11.16 -10.64 -13.27
C ALA A 240 11.98 -9.38 -13.62
N GLU A 241 11.28 -8.37 -14.12
CA GLU A 241 11.82 -7.01 -14.26
C GLU A 241 11.08 -6.07 -13.30
N THR A 242 11.83 -5.26 -12.57
CA THR A 242 11.28 -4.26 -11.64
C THR A 242 11.11 -2.92 -12.34
N ILE A 243 9.92 -2.35 -12.24
CA ILE A 243 9.57 -1.04 -12.79
C ILE A 243 9.17 -0.13 -11.64
N ASP A 244 9.91 0.96 -11.45
CA ASP A 244 9.63 1.92 -10.40
C ASP A 244 8.45 2.82 -10.79
N ALA A 245 7.32 2.66 -10.11
CA ALA A 245 6.17 3.54 -10.20
C ALA A 245 6.28 4.77 -9.28
N TRP A 246 7.35 4.86 -8.48
CA TRP A 246 7.58 6.00 -7.59
C TRP A 246 8.49 7.04 -8.23
N ILE A 247 7.89 8.12 -8.74
CA ILE A 247 8.63 9.18 -9.40
C ILE A 247 9.52 9.95 -8.40
N SER A 248 10.82 10.00 -8.68
CA SER A 248 11.76 10.75 -7.85
C SER A 248 11.52 12.26 -7.97
N VAL A 249 11.57 12.98 -6.85
CA VAL A 249 11.62 14.46 -6.83
C VAL A 249 12.84 15.06 -7.55
N GLN A 250 13.83 14.23 -7.87
CA GLN A 250 15.01 14.62 -8.65
C GLN A 250 14.85 14.38 -10.15
N HIS A 251 13.76 13.74 -10.58
CA HIS A 251 13.52 13.46 -11.98
C HIS A 251 13.31 14.79 -12.74
N PRO A 252 13.93 15.01 -13.92
CA PRO A 252 13.78 16.26 -14.67
C PRO A 252 12.31 16.61 -14.98
N ASN A 253 11.51 15.59 -15.30
CA ASN A 253 10.09 15.73 -15.63
C ASN A 253 9.17 15.59 -14.40
N TYR A 254 9.71 15.66 -13.17
CA TYR A 254 8.92 15.47 -11.94
C TYR A 254 7.73 16.43 -11.86
N SER A 255 8.01 17.72 -12.01
CA SER A 255 6.98 18.76 -11.88
C SER A 255 5.91 18.61 -12.95
N SER A 256 6.30 18.41 -14.22
CA SER A 256 5.36 18.28 -15.34
C SER A 256 4.47 17.04 -15.22
N VAL A 257 5.03 15.91 -14.75
CA VAL A 257 4.25 14.68 -14.51
C VAL A 257 3.19 14.92 -13.43
N MET A 258 3.58 15.51 -12.30
CA MET A 258 2.64 15.79 -11.21
C MET A 258 1.59 16.83 -11.60
N ASP A 259 1.96 17.82 -12.41
CA ASP A 259 1.06 18.84 -12.97
C ASP A 259 -0.03 18.20 -13.84
N ALA A 260 0.37 17.34 -14.79
CA ALA A 260 -0.54 16.64 -15.68
C ALA A 260 -1.51 15.72 -14.89
N ILE A 261 -1.07 15.11 -13.79
CA ILE A 261 -1.96 14.33 -12.91
C ILE A 261 -3.01 15.22 -12.26
N ALA A 262 -2.63 16.38 -11.73
CA ALA A 262 -3.60 17.27 -11.11
C ALA A 262 -4.56 17.88 -12.13
N GLN A 263 -4.09 18.26 -13.31
CA GLN A 263 -4.96 18.79 -14.37
C GLN A 263 -6.03 17.77 -14.79
N ALA A 264 -5.66 16.49 -14.92
CA ALA A 264 -6.60 15.44 -15.29
C ALA A 264 -7.58 15.04 -14.16
N ARG A 265 -7.20 15.23 -12.89
CA ARG A 265 -7.92 14.63 -11.75
C ARG A 265 -8.50 15.63 -10.74
N PHE A 266 -8.18 16.91 -10.83
CA PHE A 266 -8.56 17.90 -9.82
C PHE A 266 -9.27 19.11 -10.43
N PRO A 267 -10.63 19.13 -10.38
CA PRO A 267 -11.41 20.30 -10.76
C PRO A 267 -11.03 21.52 -9.92
N GLY A 268 -10.68 22.63 -10.57
CA GLY A 268 -10.26 23.87 -9.90
C GLY A 268 -8.77 23.95 -9.58
N TYR A 269 -7.94 23.13 -10.23
CA TYR A 269 -6.49 23.25 -10.18
C TYR A 269 -6.00 24.66 -10.52
N ASP A 270 -6.59 25.28 -11.54
CA ASP A 270 -6.23 26.63 -12.01
C ASP A 270 -6.45 27.74 -10.97
N GLY A 271 -7.34 27.51 -10.00
CA GLY A 271 -7.62 28.47 -8.91
C GLY A 271 -6.56 28.53 -7.82
N ILE A 272 -5.54 27.66 -7.87
CA ILE A 272 -4.45 27.61 -6.87
C ILE A 272 -3.22 28.34 -7.43
N PRO A 273 -2.55 29.22 -6.65
CA PRO A 273 -1.31 29.87 -7.08
C PRO A 273 -0.21 28.88 -7.49
N ASP A 274 0.52 29.18 -8.57
CA ASP A 274 1.50 28.27 -9.16
C ASP A 274 2.65 27.89 -8.21
N ASP A 275 3.15 28.85 -7.42
CA ASP A 275 4.17 28.55 -6.41
C ASP A 275 3.65 27.55 -5.36
N LEU A 276 2.37 27.60 -5.00
CA LEU A 276 1.80 26.64 -4.05
C LEU A 276 1.60 25.28 -4.71
N LYS A 277 1.19 25.24 -5.98
CA LYS A 277 1.13 23.99 -6.75
C LYS A 277 2.50 23.31 -6.72
N GLU A 278 3.57 24.05 -7.03
CA GLU A 278 4.95 23.55 -6.97
C GLU A 278 5.35 23.05 -5.58
N LEU A 279 5.10 23.83 -4.52
CA LEU A 279 5.42 23.39 -3.16
C LEU A 279 4.65 22.14 -2.76
N PHE A 280 3.37 22.03 -3.13
CA PHE A 280 2.58 20.83 -2.86
C PHE A 280 3.05 19.63 -3.70
N LYS A 281 3.48 19.83 -4.95
CA LYS A 281 4.14 18.80 -5.76
C LYS A 281 5.35 18.26 -5.01
N PHE A 282 6.29 19.11 -4.59
CA PHE A 282 7.46 18.66 -3.82
C PHE A 282 7.10 18.04 -2.47
N SER A 283 6.13 18.61 -1.75
CA SER A 283 5.65 18.07 -0.48
C SER A 283 5.04 16.68 -0.63
N ALA A 284 4.41 16.37 -1.77
CA ALA A 284 3.81 15.07 -2.06
C ALA A 284 4.84 13.98 -2.34
N PHE A 285 6.08 14.35 -2.64
CA PHE A 285 7.22 13.43 -2.73
C PHE A 285 6.98 12.26 -3.70
N GLY A 286 6.44 12.55 -4.88
CA GLY A 286 6.14 11.56 -5.92
C GLY A 286 4.92 10.68 -5.64
N ILE A 287 4.04 11.08 -4.71
CA ILE A 287 2.82 10.37 -4.34
C ILE A 287 1.61 11.19 -4.81
N PRO A 288 1.00 10.86 -5.96
CA PRO A 288 -0.10 11.64 -6.52
C PRO A 288 -1.32 11.77 -5.59
N ARG A 289 -1.66 10.71 -4.84
CA ARG A 289 -2.76 10.74 -3.87
C ARG A 289 -2.55 11.84 -2.82
N SER A 290 -1.33 11.95 -2.28
CA SER A 290 -0.97 12.99 -1.32
C SER A 290 -1.07 14.38 -1.93
N PHE A 291 -0.66 14.53 -3.19
CA PHE A 291 -0.75 15.81 -3.90
C PHE A 291 -2.20 16.28 -4.05
N LEU A 292 -3.06 15.43 -4.60
CA LEU A 292 -4.49 15.74 -4.79
C LEU A 292 -5.19 16.05 -3.46
N MET A 293 -4.86 15.30 -2.40
CA MET A 293 -5.37 15.56 -1.05
C MET A 293 -4.98 16.95 -0.54
N MET A 294 -3.71 17.35 -0.69
CA MET A 294 -3.25 18.68 -0.25
C MET A 294 -3.90 19.82 -1.06
N LEU A 295 -4.11 19.64 -2.37
CA LEU A 295 -4.83 20.62 -3.20
C LEU A 295 -6.28 20.79 -2.73
N ARG A 296 -6.96 19.69 -2.39
CA ARG A 296 -8.32 19.71 -1.83
C ARG A 296 -8.37 20.37 -0.46
N ASP A 297 -7.45 20.01 0.43
CA ASP A 297 -7.34 20.62 1.76
C ASP A 297 -7.11 22.14 1.64
N TYR A 298 -6.37 22.55 0.60
CA TYR A 298 -6.24 23.95 0.25
C TYR A 298 -7.57 24.55 -0.21
N GLN A 299 -8.33 23.98 -1.13
CA GLN A 299 -9.62 24.61 -1.51
C GLN A 299 -10.63 24.69 -0.35
N THR A 300 -10.72 23.64 0.48
CA THR A 300 -11.73 23.52 1.54
C THR A 300 -11.43 24.32 2.81
N THR A 301 -10.16 24.63 3.09
CA THR A 301 -9.80 25.40 4.28
C THR A 301 -10.21 26.87 4.12
N LEU A 302 -11.31 27.25 4.79
CA LEU A 302 -11.84 28.62 4.81
C LEU A 302 -10.99 29.55 5.72
N SER A 303 -10.91 30.82 5.31
CA SER A 303 -10.61 31.98 6.18
C SER A 303 -9.23 32.03 6.88
N GLN A 304 -8.15 31.63 6.20
CA GLN A 304 -6.78 31.82 6.68
C GLN A 304 -5.89 32.52 5.64
N THR A 305 -4.84 33.20 6.09
CA THR A 305 -3.79 33.68 5.16
C THR A 305 -3.15 32.49 4.43
N THR A 306 -2.65 32.70 3.21
CA THR A 306 -2.01 31.66 2.40
C THR A 306 -0.93 30.88 3.16
N GLN A 307 -0.12 31.59 3.95
CA GLN A 307 0.93 31.00 4.78
C GLN A 307 0.36 30.08 5.88
N GLN A 308 -0.60 30.57 6.66
CA GLN A 308 -1.20 29.79 7.75
C GLN A 308 -1.87 28.54 7.22
N LYS A 309 -2.59 28.69 6.11
CA LYS A 309 -3.27 27.62 5.41
C LYS A 309 -2.29 26.55 4.93
N PHE A 310 -1.23 26.94 4.22
CA PHE A 310 -0.20 26.02 3.76
C PHE A 310 0.47 25.29 4.94
N ASN A 311 0.93 26.02 5.96
CA ASN A 311 1.61 25.43 7.11
C ASN A 311 0.73 24.41 7.83
N LYS A 312 -0.56 24.71 8.02
CA LYS A 312 -1.52 23.80 8.65
C LYS A 312 -1.73 22.53 7.83
N ILE A 313 -1.80 22.63 6.51
CA ILE A 313 -1.95 21.48 5.61
C ILE A 313 -0.71 20.59 5.68
N ILE A 314 0.49 21.17 5.58
CA ILE A 314 1.75 20.42 5.66
C ILE A 314 1.94 19.78 7.03
N GLU A 315 1.62 20.49 8.11
CA GLU A 315 1.71 19.96 9.47
C GLU A 315 0.80 18.75 9.66
N ARG A 316 -0.49 18.86 9.28
CA ARG A 316 -1.44 17.76 9.32
C ARG A 316 -1.00 16.58 8.45
N TYR A 317 -0.50 16.86 7.25
CA TYR A 317 -0.01 15.83 6.33
C TYR A 317 1.17 15.06 6.95
N VAL A 318 2.17 15.77 7.48
CA VAL A 318 3.32 15.13 8.13
C VAL A 318 2.91 14.30 9.34
N GLU A 319 2.01 14.82 10.17
CA GLU A 319 1.48 14.07 11.33
C GLU A 319 0.80 12.78 10.90
N LEU A 320 -0.03 12.83 9.85
CA LEU A 320 -0.69 11.66 9.30
C LEU A 320 0.34 10.63 8.79
N ARG A 321 1.36 11.04 8.03
CA ARG A 321 2.39 10.12 7.50
C ARG A 321 3.26 9.50 8.61
N LEU A 322 3.59 10.27 9.65
CA LEU A 322 4.30 9.74 10.82
C LEU A 322 3.42 8.79 11.62
N SER A 323 2.11 9.06 11.72
CA SER A 323 1.16 8.18 12.39
C SER A 323 0.96 6.86 11.64
N GLU A 324 0.91 6.88 10.29
CA GLU A 324 0.86 5.68 9.44
C GLU A 324 2.07 4.78 9.72
N TYR A 325 3.28 5.35 9.73
CA TYR A 325 4.48 4.60 10.06
C TYR A 325 4.49 4.11 11.51
N SER A 326 4.10 4.95 12.46
CA SER A 326 4.00 4.54 13.87
C SER A 326 2.97 3.44 14.11
N SER A 327 1.90 3.37 13.32
CA SER A 327 0.88 2.31 13.43
C SER A 327 1.45 0.92 13.17
N LEU A 328 2.60 0.81 12.48
CA LEU A 328 3.32 -0.46 12.32
C LEU A 328 3.73 -1.08 13.66
N LYS A 329 3.90 -0.26 14.72
CA LYS A 329 4.14 -0.74 16.10
C LYS A 329 2.96 -1.57 16.61
N ASP A 330 1.75 -1.17 16.25
CA ASP A 330 0.52 -1.85 16.65
C ASP A 330 0.24 -3.06 15.74
N LYS A 331 0.45 -2.92 14.43
CA LYS A 331 0.23 -3.99 13.44
C LYS A 331 1.25 -5.12 13.54
N LEU A 332 2.50 -4.79 13.85
CA LEU A 332 3.62 -5.71 13.99
C LEU A 332 4.33 -5.45 15.32
N PRO A 333 3.76 -5.86 16.47
CA PRO A 333 4.36 -5.61 17.79
C PRO A 333 5.78 -6.14 17.93
N ARG A 334 6.13 -7.18 17.17
CA ARG A 334 7.50 -7.74 17.13
C ARG A 334 8.55 -6.74 16.63
N LEU A 335 8.15 -5.74 15.86
CA LEU A 335 9.02 -4.71 15.29
C LEU A 335 8.97 -3.40 16.07
N PHE A 336 8.36 -3.36 17.26
CA PHE A 336 8.13 -2.13 18.03
C PHE A 336 9.41 -1.26 18.17
N ASP A 337 10.51 -1.86 18.64
CA ASP A 337 11.77 -1.14 18.82
C ASP A 337 12.38 -0.68 17.48
N ILE A 338 12.27 -1.51 16.44
CA ILE A 338 12.77 -1.23 15.09
C ILE A 338 12.02 -0.04 14.48
N VAL A 339 10.69 -0.04 14.55
CA VAL A 339 9.85 1.06 14.04
C VAL A 339 10.14 2.34 14.83
N SER A 340 10.22 2.27 16.17
CA SER A 340 10.49 3.42 17.04
C SER A 340 11.86 4.07 16.77
N LEU A 341 12.89 3.25 16.57
CA LEU A 341 14.21 3.73 16.19
C LEU A 341 14.22 4.30 14.76
N GLY A 342 13.41 3.78 13.84
CA GLY A 342 13.30 4.34 12.49
C GLY A 342 12.65 5.71 12.46
N GLU A 343 11.65 5.97 13.30
CA GLU A 343 11.09 7.31 13.48
C GLU A 343 12.15 8.27 14.03
N SER A 344 12.92 7.82 15.03
CA SER A 344 14.03 8.60 15.59
C SER A 344 15.11 8.89 14.54
N LEU A 345 15.45 7.91 13.70
CA LEU A 345 16.40 8.07 12.59
C LEU A 345 15.92 9.12 11.60
N LEU A 346 14.66 9.04 11.17
CA LEU A 346 14.07 9.97 10.22
C LEU A 346 14.17 11.41 10.72
N LEU A 347 13.77 11.67 11.96
CA LEU A 347 13.86 13.00 12.57
C LEU A 347 15.32 13.47 12.69
N LYS A 348 16.23 12.58 13.09
CA LYS A 348 17.66 12.90 13.19
C LYS A 348 18.27 13.25 11.83
N VAL A 349 17.90 12.52 10.78
CA VAL A 349 18.34 12.80 9.41
C VAL A 349 17.85 14.18 8.95
N VAL A 350 16.60 14.53 9.22
CA VAL A 350 16.05 15.87 8.89
C VAL A 350 16.83 16.98 9.60
N GLU A 351 17.15 16.81 10.89
CA GLU A 351 17.99 17.74 11.65
C GLU A 351 19.37 17.91 11.01
N LEU A 352 20.06 16.81 10.70
CA LEU A 352 21.39 16.83 10.08
C LEU A 352 21.39 17.52 8.70
N LEU A 353 20.34 17.31 7.90
CA LEU A 353 20.19 17.99 6.62
C LEU A 353 19.89 19.49 6.81
N LYS A 354 19.12 19.88 7.82
CA LYS A 354 18.87 21.28 8.16
C LYS A 354 20.17 22.00 8.50
N GLU A 355 20.97 21.41 9.38
CA GLU A 355 22.29 21.93 9.76
C GLU A 355 23.19 22.05 8.54
N SER A 356 23.25 21.02 7.69
CA SER A 356 24.07 21.06 6.49
C SER A 356 23.61 22.13 5.48
N ASN A 357 22.31 22.29 5.24
CA ASN A 357 21.78 23.34 4.34
C ASN A 357 21.99 24.76 4.84
N SER A 358 22.28 24.96 6.13
CA SER A 358 22.67 26.28 6.64
C SER A 358 24.06 26.71 6.16
N GLN A 359 24.90 25.74 5.77
CA GLN A 359 26.27 25.96 5.30
C GLN A 359 26.35 26.20 3.79
N TYR A 360 25.35 25.73 3.03
CA TYR A 360 25.30 25.89 1.57
C TYR A 360 24.41 27.07 1.17
N LYS A 361 24.97 27.98 0.35
CA LYS A 361 24.23 29.09 -0.27
C LYS A 361 23.75 28.77 -1.68
N GLU A 362 24.62 28.26 -2.54
CA GLU A 362 24.30 28.03 -3.97
C GLU A 362 23.80 26.61 -4.29
N GLU A 363 23.94 25.69 -3.34
CA GLU A 363 23.55 24.28 -3.47
C GLU A 363 22.49 23.91 -2.42
N LYS A 364 21.83 22.77 -2.62
CA LYS A 364 20.95 22.15 -1.62
C LYS A 364 21.53 20.83 -1.13
N GLN A 365 21.23 20.45 0.10
CA GLN A 365 21.60 19.15 0.66
C GLN A 365 20.36 18.38 1.08
N VAL A 366 19.96 17.36 0.33
CA VAL A 366 18.77 16.55 0.63
C VAL A 366 19.10 15.07 0.73
N ILE A 367 20.38 14.70 0.61
CA ILE A 367 20.82 13.31 0.52
C ILE A 367 21.62 12.97 1.77
N ILE A 368 21.16 11.96 2.51
CA ILE A 368 21.95 11.31 3.55
C ILE A 368 22.62 10.07 2.95
N GLY A 369 23.92 9.91 3.21
CA GLY A 369 24.68 8.71 2.88
C GLY A 369 24.99 7.96 4.17
N ILE A 370 24.45 6.75 4.31
CA ILE A 370 24.69 5.90 5.47
C ILE A 370 25.66 4.80 5.06
N GLU A 371 26.74 4.63 5.83
CA GLU A 371 27.72 3.59 5.58
C GLU A 371 27.05 2.21 5.64
N LYS A 372 27.26 1.41 4.59
CA LYS A 372 26.72 0.07 4.49
C LYS A 372 27.24 -0.79 5.64
N ASN A 373 26.35 -1.60 6.20
CA ASN A 373 26.62 -2.38 7.41
C ASN A 373 25.82 -3.69 7.35
N ASP A 374 26.28 -4.67 8.12
CA ASP A 374 25.68 -6.02 8.17
C ASP A 374 24.57 -6.14 9.22
N ASN A 375 24.10 -5.03 9.80
CA ASN A 375 23.03 -5.08 10.79
C ASN A 375 21.67 -5.28 10.11
N VAL A 376 21.17 -6.51 10.17
CA VAL A 376 19.90 -6.91 9.58
C VAL A 376 18.72 -6.09 10.09
N TYR A 377 18.72 -5.71 11.38
CA TYR A 377 17.64 -4.90 11.96
C TYR A 377 17.69 -3.46 11.49
N PHE A 378 18.88 -2.89 11.28
CA PHE A 378 19.03 -1.58 10.67
C PHE A 378 18.55 -1.58 9.21
N SER A 379 18.90 -2.62 8.45
CA SER A 379 18.37 -2.82 7.09
C SER A 379 16.84 -2.94 7.09
N ARG A 380 16.25 -3.68 8.04
CA ARG A 380 14.79 -3.78 8.16
C ARG A 380 14.15 -2.44 8.49
N LEU A 381 14.75 -1.66 9.39
CA LEU A 381 14.32 -0.32 9.74
C LEU A 381 14.28 0.61 8.52
N THR A 382 15.36 0.67 7.73
CA THR A 382 15.39 1.53 6.53
C THR A 382 14.37 1.08 5.49
N LYS A 383 14.19 -0.24 5.30
CA LYS A 383 13.17 -0.81 4.42
C LYS A 383 11.75 -0.41 4.80
N LEU A 384 11.39 -0.38 6.08
CA LEU A 384 10.07 0.06 6.55
C LEU A 384 9.83 1.55 6.28
N LEU A 385 10.86 2.39 6.44
CA LEU A 385 10.78 3.81 6.06
C LEU A 385 10.59 4.00 4.55
N ILE A 386 11.17 3.12 3.73
CA ILE A 386 11.01 3.16 2.27
C ILE A 386 9.61 2.69 1.86
N GLU A 387 9.12 1.59 2.42
CA GLU A 387 7.76 1.06 2.16
C GLU A 387 6.67 2.12 2.42
N THR A 388 6.80 2.85 3.53
CA THR A 388 5.85 3.91 3.91
C THR A 388 6.04 5.20 3.11
N GLY A 389 7.05 5.27 2.24
CA GLY A 389 7.37 6.45 1.43
C GLY A 389 7.98 7.60 2.24
N LEU A 390 8.57 7.31 3.40
CA LEU A 390 9.28 8.29 4.24
C LEU A 390 10.74 8.47 3.79
N PHE A 391 11.35 7.42 3.24
CA PHE A 391 12.68 7.45 2.60
C PHE A 391 12.61 7.03 1.13
N TYR A 392 13.24 7.80 0.25
CA TYR A 392 13.48 7.40 -1.14
C TYR A 392 14.90 6.85 -1.26
N ASN A 393 15.05 5.63 -1.77
CA ASN A 393 16.34 4.99 -1.98
C ASN A 393 17.00 5.49 -3.28
N LEU A 394 18.30 5.76 -3.23
CA LEU A 394 19.12 6.11 -4.40
C LEU A 394 20.18 5.03 -4.63
N PRO A 395 20.75 4.92 -5.85
CA PRO A 395 21.81 3.96 -6.12
C PRO A 395 23.00 4.12 -5.18
N ASP A 396 23.64 3.02 -4.77
CA ASP A 396 24.81 3.06 -3.90
C ASP A 396 25.99 3.79 -4.57
N ILE A 397 26.86 4.41 -3.76
CA ILE A 397 28.16 4.92 -4.23
C ILE A 397 29.28 4.21 -3.47
N SER A 398 30.20 3.61 -4.23
CA SER A 398 31.48 3.11 -3.72
C SER A 398 32.57 4.18 -3.87
N HIS A 399 33.39 4.35 -2.84
CA HIS A 399 34.52 5.29 -2.86
C HIS A 399 35.90 4.62 -2.82
N GLY A 400 36.00 3.34 -3.18
CA GLY A 400 37.24 2.57 -2.99
C GLY A 400 37.49 2.29 -1.50
N ASP A 401 38.39 1.35 -1.20
CA ASP A 401 38.72 0.89 0.17
C ASP A 401 37.51 0.45 1.02
N GLY A 402 36.61 -0.35 0.44
CA GLY A 402 35.55 -1.04 1.18
C GLY A 402 34.41 -0.16 1.73
N ARG A 403 34.45 1.17 1.53
CA ARG A 403 33.40 2.08 2.00
C ARG A 403 32.33 2.32 0.92
N THR A 404 31.25 1.56 1.03
CA THR A 404 30.04 1.75 0.22
C THR A 404 28.99 2.48 1.06
N TYR A 405 28.35 3.49 0.47
CA TYR A 405 27.29 4.24 1.12
C TYR A 405 25.95 3.97 0.44
N GLU A 406 24.98 3.56 1.25
CA GLU A 406 23.57 3.57 0.87
C GLU A 406 23.05 5.01 0.98
N ARG A 407 22.28 5.46 -0.02
CA ARG A 407 21.88 6.86 -0.12
C ARG A 407 20.38 7.00 -0.05
N TYR A 408 19.91 7.92 0.78
CA TYR A 408 18.49 8.15 1.00
C TYR A 408 18.13 9.63 0.92
N ILE A 409 16.90 9.91 0.49
CA ILE A 409 16.26 11.22 0.59
C ILE A 409 15.07 11.09 1.54
N PRO A 410 15.01 11.83 2.66
CA PRO A 410 13.82 11.85 3.49
C PRO A 410 12.68 12.62 2.82
N HIS A 411 11.45 12.30 3.21
CA HIS A 411 10.25 12.89 2.65
C HIS A 411 10.28 14.42 2.67
N TYR A 412 10.07 15.04 1.51
CA TYR A 412 10.21 16.50 1.36
C TYR A 412 9.23 17.31 2.22
N ALA A 413 8.03 16.81 2.53
CA ALA A 413 7.11 17.47 3.46
C ALA A 413 7.74 17.68 4.86
N LEU A 414 8.54 16.72 5.35
CA LEU A 414 9.28 16.87 6.62
C LEU A 414 10.35 17.97 6.49
N LEU A 415 11.10 17.98 5.39
CA LEU A 415 12.11 19.01 5.13
C LEU A 415 11.50 20.41 5.03
N ILE A 416 10.34 20.54 4.40
CA ILE A 416 9.59 21.79 4.27
C ILE A 416 9.02 22.21 5.64
N LYS A 417 8.39 21.30 6.39
CA LYS A 417 7.87 21.56 7.75
C LYS A 417 8.99 22.07 8.67
N GLU A 418 10.13 21.40 8.66
CA GLU A 418 11.30 21.74 9.48
C GLU A 418 12.12 22.91 8.94
N ARG A 419 11.67 23.57 7.88
CA ARG A 419 12.29 24.77 7.29
C ARG A 419 13.74 24.54 6.85
N VAL A 420 14.05 23.35 6.34
CA VAL A 420 15.38 22.99 5.82
C VAL A 420 15.78 23.90 4.65
N PHE A 421 14.79 24.34 3.87
CA PHE A 421 14.97 25.20 2.71
C PHE A 421 14.89 26.71 3.03
N ASN A 422 14.80 27.12 4.29
CA ASN A 422 14.75 28.54 4.64
C ASN A 422 16.16 29.09 4.87
N GLU A 423 16.51 30.21 4.22
CA GLU A 423 17.82 30.86 4.34
C GLU A 423 17.88 31.87 5.50
N GLY A 424 17.32 31.52 6.66
CA GLY A 424 17.29 32.42 7.83
C GLY A 424 16.32 33.61 7.71
N SER A 425 15.56 33.72 6.60
CA SER A 425 14.46 34.66 6.48
C SER A 425 13.30 34.26 7.40
N ARG A 426 12.79 35.22 8.18
CA ARG A 426 11.66 35.00 9.11
C ARG A 426 10.31 34.89 8.41
N GLY A 427 10.23 35.27 7.13
CA GLY A 427 9.01 35.27 6.32
C GLY A 427 8.79 33.96 5.56
N PHE A 428 7.52 33.67 5.24
CA PHE A 428 7.16 32.60 4.32
C PHE A 428 7.10 33.18 2.90
N SER A 429 8.01 32.73 2.05
CA SER A 429 7.98 33.02 0.61
C SER A 429 8.03 31.70 -0.15
N PRO A 430 6.90 31.26 -0.73
CA PRO A 430 6.85 30.06 -1.56
C PRO A 430 7.92 30.03 -2.65
N SER A 431 8.07 31.14 -3.37
CA SER A 431 9.03 31.27 -4.47
C SER A 431 10.48 31.10 -4.00
N GLN A 432 10.86 31.64 -2.84
CA GLN A 432 12.21 31.45 -2.29
C GLN A 432 12.49 29.98 -1.90
N ILE A 433 11.50 29.31 -1.30
CA ILE A 433 11.61 27.90 -0.92
C ILE A 433 11.79 27.04 -2.20
N ILE A 434 10.98 27.29 -3.23
CA ILE A 434 11.07 26.59 -4.52
C ILE A 434 12.43 26.85 -5.17
N GLN A 435 12.92 28.09 -5.18
CA GLN A 435 14.24 28.42 -5.73
C GLN A 435 15.34 27.59 -5.06
N LYS A 436 15.32 27.44 -3.72
CA LYS A 436 16.30 26.59 -3.03
C LYS A 436 16.10 25.10 -3.33
N ILE A 437 14.85 24.63 -3.43
CA ILE A 437 14.54 23.25 -3.83
C ILE A 437 15.04 22.95 -5.24
N LEU A 438 15.03 23.90 -6.17
CA LEU A 438 15.46 23.70 -7.56
C LEU A 438 16.97 23.80 -7.77
N ARG A 439 17.74 24.22 -6.76
CA ARG A 439 19.22 24.24 -6.83
C ARG A 439 19.78 22.84 -7.05
N LYS A 440 21.02 22.81 -7.55
CA LYS A 440 21.79 21.57 -7.69
C LYS A 440 22.08 20.98 -6.31
N ASN A 441 22.08 19.66 -6.23
CA ASN A 441 22.51 18.97 -5.01
C ASN A 441 24.00 19.23 -4.77
N ALA A 442 24.37 19.32 -3.49
CA ALA A 442 25.76 19.26 -3.09
C ALA A 442 26.41 17.96 -3.59
N LYS A 443 27.65 18.06 -4.05
CA LYS A 443 28.40 16.94 -4.67
C LYS A 443 28.45 15.70 -3.78
N HIS A 444 28.59 15.90 -2.47
CA HIS A 444 28.70 14.83 -1.49
C HIS A 444 27.47 14.82 -0.57
N PRO A 445 26.86 13.66 -0.30
CA PRO A 445 25.77 13.55 0.66
C PRO A 445 26.27 13.82 2.08
N VAL A 446 25.37 14.07 3.02
CA VAL A 446 25.72 14.08 4.45
C VAL A 446 26.06 12.65 4.86
N ARG A 447 27.34 12.36 5.05
CA ARG A 447 27.82 11.00 5.37
C ARG A 447 27.74 10.73 6.86
N ARG A 448 27.16 9.59 7.24
CA ARG A 448 27.06 9.11 8.61
C ARG A 448 27.28 7.60 8.66
N ASN A 449 27.71 7.11 9.81
CA ASN A 449 27.68 5.69 10.15
C ASN A 449 26.62 5.46 11.23
N ILE A 450 26.26 4.20 11.50
CA ILE A 450 25.21 3.89 12.48
C ILE A 450 25.56 4.44 13.86
N SER A 451 26.81 4.33 14.31
CA SER A 451 27.24 4.80 15.63
C SER A 451 27.17 6.33 15.80
N SER A 452 27.18 7.09 14.70
CA SER A 452 26.94 8.54 14.72
C SER A 452 25.46 8.92 14.71
N LEU A 453 24.58 8.00 14.30
CA LEU A 453 23.13 8.22 14.20
C LEU A 453 22.41 7.81 15.48
N PHE A 454 22.94 6.80 16.19
CA PHE A 454 22.35 6.26 17.41
C PHE A 454 23.38 6.16 18.53
N ASN A 455 22.94 6.42 19.76
CA ASN A 455 23.75 6.16 20.95
C ASN A 455 23.80 4.65 21.27
N ALA A 456 24.69 4.26 22.20
CA ALA A 456 24.90 2.84 22.56
C ALA A 456 23.62 2.15 23.08
N GLU A 457 22.77 2.88 23.82
CA GLU A 457 21.51 2.34 24.33
C GLU A 457 20.49 2.08 23.22
N GLN A 458 20.39 2.98 22.25
CA GLN A 458 19.54 2.83 21.07
C GLN A 458 19.98 1.65 20.21
N LEU A 459 21.29 1.47 20.01
CA LEU A 459 21.83 0.30 19.30
C LEU A 459 21.53 -1.01 20.02
N ALA A 460 21.59 -1.04 21.35
CA ALA A 460 21.23 -2.21 22.14
C ALA A 460 19.72 -2.56 22.08
N ARG A 461 18.87 -1.57 21.77
CA ARG A 461 17.43 -1.76 21.55
C ARG A 461 17.07 -2.19 20.13
N LEU A 462 17.99 -2.07 19.17
CA LEU A 462 17.74 -2.43 17.78
C LEU A 462 17.69 -3.97 17.61
N LYS A 463 16.58 -4.58 18.02
CA LYS A 463 16.30 -6.02 18.02
C LYS A 463 14.79 -6.24 17.91
N LEU A 464 14.38 -7.50 17.71
CA LEU A 464 12.97 -7.88 17.78
C LEU A 464 12.44 -7.75 19.20
N THR A 465 11.26 -7.14 19.33
CA THR A 465 10.54 -7.01 20.59
C THR A 465 9.72 -8.28 20.80
N LEU A 466 10.08 -9.09 21.79
CA LEU A 466 9.37 -10.34 22.04
C LEU A 466 8.19 -10.10 23.00
N PRO A 467 6.94 -10.39 22.59
CA PRO A 467 5.78 -10.15 23.44
C PRO A 467 5.85 -11.06 24.68
N PRO A 468 5.58 -10.53 25.88
CA PRO A 468 5.67 -11.31 27.11
C PRO A 468 4.63 -12.43 27.15
N CYS A 469 4.78 -13.36 28.10
CA CYS A 469 3.80 -14.41 28.30
C CYS A 469 2.40 -13.85 28.59
N ASN A 470 1.38 -14.31 27.85
CA ASN A 470 0.00 -13.84 28.03
C ASN A 470 -0.55 -14.14 29.43
N ASN A 471 -0.06 -15.20 30.08
CA ASN A 471 -0.49 -15.63 31.41
C ASN A 471 0.29 -14.93 32.55
N CYS A 472 1.63 -15.04 32.56
CA CYS A 472 2.44 -14.55 33.68
C CYS A 472 3.27 -13.29 33.37
N LYS A 473 3.15 -12.73 32.16
CA LYS A 473 3.87 -11.54 31.69
C LYS A 473 5.41 -11.63 31.70
N THR A 474 5.98 -12.80 31.96
CA THR A 474 7.42 -13.01 31.86
C THR A 474 7.89 -12.78 30.41
N PRO A 475 8.98 -12.01 30.19
CA PRO A 475 9.57 -11.81 28.86
C PRO A 475 10.00 -13.13 28.23
N ARG A 476 9.96 -13.22 26.89
CA ARG A 476 10.53 -14.37 26.18
C ARG A 476 12.04 -14.25 26.13
N LEU A 477 12.73 -15.39 26.13
CA LEU A 477 14.18 -15.47 26.00
C LEU A 477 14.61 -15.46 24.53
N THR A 478 13.82 -16.11 23.67
CA THR A 478 14.08 -16.25 22.23
C THR A 478 12.78 -16.13 21.43
N ASP A 479 12.89 -15.76 20.16
CA ASP A 479 11.75 -15.60 19.24
C ASP A 479 11.02 -16.93 18.99
N ASN A 480 11.77 -18.02 18.89
CA ASN A 480 11.22 -19.36 18.60
C ASN A 480 10.68 -20.09 19.84
N GLN A 481 10.51 -19.39 20.97
CA GLN A 481 10.08 -19.98 22.22
C GLN A 481 8.57 -20.31 22.18
N LYS A 482 8.23 -21.61 22.12
CA LYS A 482 6.83 -22.08 22.07
C LYS A 482 6.12 -22.04 23.43
N PHE A 483 6.86 -22.17 24.54
CA PHE A 483 6.30 -22.25 25.89
C PHE A 483 7.02 -21.30 26.84
N CYS A 484 6.28 -20.67 27.74
CA CYS A 484 6.84 -19.76 28.72
C CYS A 484 7.78 -20.51 29.67
N HIS A 485 9.02 -20.03 29.78
CA HIS A 485 10.03 -20.66 30.64
C HIS A 485 9.70 -20.55 32.14
N HIS A 486 8.83 -19.61 32.52
CA HIS A 486 8.42 -19.40 33.90
C HIS A 486 7.14 -20.17 34.26
N CYS A 487 6.07 -20.06 33.48
CA CYS A 487 4.77 -20.64 33.82
C CYS A 487 4.33 -21.83 32.95
N GLY A 488 5.16 -22.28 32.00
CA GLY A 488 4.84 -23.41 31.10
C GLY A 488 3.74 -23.17 30.07
N ASN A 489 3.04 -22.04 30.12
CA ASN A 489 1.93 -21.75 29.20
C ASN A 489 2.43 -21.60 27.77
N GLN A 490 1.65 -22.07 26.80
CA GLN A 490 1.97 -21.87 25.38
C GLN A 490 1.99 -20.36 25.07
N LEU A 491 3.07 -19.93 24.45
CA LEU A 491 3.24 -18.55 24.00
C LEU A 491 2.56 -18.44 22.63
N ILE A 492 1.55 -17.57 22.56
CA ILE A 492 0.78 -17.34 21.35
C ILE A 492 1.05 -15.90 20.93
N ASP A 493 1.57 -15.72 19.73
CA ASP A 493 1.56 -14.43 19.06
C ASP A 493 0.18 -14.23 18.44
N GLU A 494 -0.45 -13.09 18.68
CA GLU A 494 -1.74 -12.74 18.10
C GLU A 494 -1.55 -12.31 16.63
N SER A 495 -2.51 -12.60 15.73
CA SER A 495 -2.41 -12.18 14.32
C SER A 495 -2.75 -10.70 14.21
N ALA A 496 -2.21 -10.01 13.20
CA ALA A 496 -2.56 -8.61 12.95
C ALA A 496 -4.07 -8.47 12.71
N TYR A 497 -4.68 -9.46 12.03
CA TYR A 497 -6.13 -9.55 11.89
C TYR A 497 -6.87 -9.63 13.23
N ASN A 498 -6.50 -10.56 14.13
CA ASN A 498 -7.20 -10.71 15.41
C ASN A 498 -7.02 -9.47 16.31
N GLN A 499 -5.84 -8.84 16.24
CA GLN A 499 -5.59 -7.56 16.90
C GLN A 499 -6.53 -6.48 16.37
N CYS A 500 -6.65 -6.33 15.04
CA CYS A 500 -7.60 -5.41 14.42
C CYS A 500 -9.04 -5.67 14.88
N MET A 501 -9.46 -6.95 14.88
CA MET A 501 -10.82 -7.33 15.30
C MET A 501 -11.10 -7.02 16.78
N SER A 502 -10.08 -7.02 17.64
CA SER A 502 -10.23 -6.69 19.07
C SER A 502 -10.23 -5.19 19.38
N ILE A 503 -9.98 -4.33 18.39
CA ILE A 503 -10.01 -2.87 18.57
C ILE A 503 -11.43 -2.43 18.99
N PRO A 504 -11.57 -1.70 20.12
CA PRO A 504 -12.85 -1.13 20.52
C PRO A 504 -13.36 -0.12 19.49
N LEU A 505 -14.67 -0.11 19.23
CA LEU A 505 -15.28 0.84 18.29
C LEU A 505 -15.05 2.31 18.66
N SER A 506 -14.79 2.60 19.93
CA SER A 506 -14.43 3.94 20.40
C SER A 506 -13.10 4.46 19.86
N LYS A 507 -12.24 3.57 19.35
CA LYS A 507 -10.93 3.91 18.76
C LYS A 507 -10.98 4.00 17.23
N VAL A 508 -12.11 3.70 16.59
CA VAL A 508 -12.23 3.78 15.13
C VAL A 508 -12.30 5.25 14.71
N PRO A 509 -11.34 5.74 13.92
CA PRO A 509 -11.31 7.12 13.47
C PRO A 509 -12.57 7.44 12.62
N HIS A 510 -12.98 8.71 12.62
CA HIS A 510 -14.11 9.23 11.86
C HIS A 510 -15.53 8.78 12.32
N LEU A 511 -15.68 7.93 13.34
CA LEU A 511 -16.98 7.75 13.99
C LEU A 511 -17.34 8.98 14.84
N THR A 512 -18.53 9.55 14.63
CA THR A 512 -18.95 10.71 15.45
C THR A 512 -19.32 10.26 16.86
N SER A 513 -19.23 11.17 17.83
CA SER A 513 -19.65 10.91 19.23
C SER A 513 -21.09 10.39 19.32
N TRP A 514 -21.97 10.86 18.43
CA TRP A 514 -23.34 10.38 18.31
C TRP A 514 -23.41 8.93 17.78
N GLN A 515 -22.64 8.59 16.75
CA GLN A 515 -22.57 7.22 16.21
C GLN A 515 -22.03 6.25 17.26
N MET A 516 -20.99 6.64 18.00
CA MET A 516 -20.41 5.83 19.08
C MET A 516 -21.41 5.58 20.21
N GLN A 517 -22.14 6.60 20.66
CA GLN A 517 -23.15 6.48 21.71
C GLN A 517 -24.31 5.55 21.29
N LYS A 518 -24.65 5.55 20.00
CA LYS A 518 -25.69 4.68 19.45
C LYS A 518 -25.24 3.23 19.31
N LEU A 519 -24.00 3.01 18.89
CA LEU A 519 -23.39 1.67 18.80
C LEU A 519 -23.25 1.02 20.19
N SER A 520 -22.93 1.80 21.23
CA SER A 520 -22.90 1.28 22.61
C SER A 520 -24.26 0.81 23.15
N GLY A 521 -25.35 1.11 22.45
CA GLY A 521 -26.69 0.61 22.79
C GLY A 521 -26.94 -0.85 22.38
N LEU A 522 -26.07 -1.45 21.56
CA LEU A 522 -26.08 -2.89 21.29
C LEU A 522 -25.19 -3.59 22.32
N GLU A 523 -25.80 -4.27 23.30
CA GLU A 523 -25.06 -4.90 24.42
C GLU A 523 -23.92 -5.84 23.99
N LYS A 524 -24.03 -6.41 22.79
CA LYS A 524 -23.09 -7.40 22.23
C LYS A 524 -22.09 -6.85 21.20
N VAL A 525 -22.11 -5.56 20.88
CA VAL A 525 -21.27 -4.98 19.82
C VAL A 525 -20.33 -3.94 20.40
N LYS A 526 -19.09 -4.35 20.71
CA LYS A 526 -18.09 -3.48 21.39
C LYS A 526 -16.82 -3.29 20.57
N THR A 527 -16.49 -4.26 19.74
CA THR A 527 -15.27 -4.29 18.93
C THR A 527 -15.59 -4.27 17.44
N ILE A 528 -14.57 -4.05 16.62
CA ILE A 528 -14.67 -4.17 15.16
C ILE A 528 -15.12 -5.58 14.77
N GLY A 529 -14.57 -6.62 15.41
CA GLY A 529 -14.93 -8.01 15.16
C GLY A 529 -16.40 -8.30 15.46
N ASP A 530 -16.96 -7.68 16.51
CA ASP A 530 -18.37 -7.85 16.84
C ASP A 530 -19.29 -7.24 15.77
N VAL A 531 -18.89 -6.13 15.13
CA VAL A 531 -19.65 -5.52 14.02
C VAL A 531 -19.58 -6.38 12.77
N LEU A 532 -18.38 -6.85 12.42
CA LEU A 532 -18.16 -7.62 11.20
C LEU A 532 -18.67 -9.07 11.26
N SER A 533 -18.93 -9.59 12.46
CA SER A 533 -19.51 -10.92 12.67
C SER A 533 -21.05 -10.94 12.61
N LEU A 534 -21.70 -9.78 12.50
CA LEU A 534 -23.14 -9.71 12.29
C LEU A 534 -23.48 -10.31 10.91
N GLN A 535 -24.44 -11.23 10.84
CA GLN A 535 -24.86 -11.85 9.57
C GLN A 535 -25.38 -10.83 8.57
N ASP A 536 -26.11 -9.81 9.06
CA ASP A 536 -26.50 -8.64 8.29
C ASP A 536 -26.27 -7.39 9.16
N PRO A 537 -25.04 -6.81 9.09
CA PRO A 537 -24.70 -5.64 9.87
C PRO A 537 -25.64 -4.47 9.58
N GLY A 538 -26.10 -4.32 8.34
CA GLY A 538 -27.02 -3.26 7.93
C GLY A 538 -28.40 -3.38 8.58
N SER A 539 -28.95 -4.60 8.69
CA SER A 539 -30.20 -4.84 9.39
C SER A 539 -30.08 -4.72 10.91
N GLU A 540 -29.01 -5.24 11.50
CA GLU A 540 -28.78 -5.16 12.94
C GLU A 540 -28.55 -3.72 13.41
N LEU A 541 -27.79 -2.92 12.64
CA LEU A 541 -27.59 -1.50 12.93
C LEU A 541 -28.88 -0.69 12.80
N ARG A 542 -29.78 -1.06 11.87
CA ARG A 542 -31.09 -0.42 11.69
C ARG A 542 -32.06 -0.66 12.86
N LYS A 543 -31.82 -1.66 13.71
CA LYS A 543 -32.62 -1.88 14.94
C LYS A 543 -32.39 -0.77 15.98
N ILE A 544 -31.31 0.01 15.85
CA ILE A 544 -31.02 1.12 16.75
C ILE A 544 -31.89 2.34 16.41
N HIS A 545 -32.58 2.89 17.41
CA HIS A 545 -33.41 4.08 17.25
C HIS A 545 -32.62 5.28 16.66
N ARG A 546 -33.11 5.77 15.50
CA ARG A 546 -32.55 6.83 14.63
C ARG A 546 -31.40 6.43 13.71
N ILE A 547 -31.11 5.14 13.54
CA ILE A 547 -30.21 4.66 12.49
C ILE A 547 -31.03 4.18 11.29
N GLY A 548 -31.10 5.01 10.26
CA GLY A 548 -31.65 4.62 8.95
C GLY A 548 -30.62 3.90 8.07
N PRO A 549 -31.04 3.36 6.90
CA PRO A 549 -30.16 2.62 5.99
C PRO A 549 -28.92 3.40 5.55
N LYS A 550 -29.07 4.70 5.22
CA LYS A 550 -27.94 5.57 4.86
C LYS A 550 -26.90 5.73 5.98
N ILE A 551 -27.35 5.76 7.23
CA ILE A 551 -26.46 5.93 8.39
C ILE A 551 -25.78 4.60 8.73
N ALA A 552 -26.51 3.48 8.62
CA ALA A 552 -25.95 2.14 8.80
C ALA A 552 -24.82 1.87 7.79
N ASN A 553 -25.05 2.14 6.50
CA ASN A 553 -24.00 1.99 5.47
C ASN A 553 -22.80 2.88 5.77
N LYS A 554 -23.01 4.17 6.09
CA LYS A 554 -21.90 5.07 6.46
C LYS A 554 -21.09 4.59 7.68
N ILE A 555 -21.71 3.91 8.64
CA ILE A 555 -20.97 3.33 9.78
C ILE A 555 -20.15 2.15 9.29
N MET A 556 -20.75 1.26 8.50
CA MET A 556 -20.06 0.10 7.92
C MET A 556 -18.89 0.50 7.03
N ASP A 557 -19.08 1.49 6.16
CA ASP A 557 -18.03 1.98 5.27
C ASP A 557 -16.84 2.51 6.06
N LYS A 558 -17.07 3.24 7.16
CA LYS A 558 -16.00 3.72 8.05
C LYS A 558 -15.28 2.60 8.79
N VAL A 559 -16.03 1.60 9.26
CA VAL A 559 -15.43 0.43 9.95
C VAL A 559 -14.61 -0.40 8.97
N LEU A 560 -15.14 -0.68 7.77
CA LEU A 560 -14.43 -1.39 6.70
C LEU A 560 -13.21 -0.61 6.24
N LEU A 561 -13.34 0.70 6.03
CA LEU A 561 -12.23 1.57 5.67
C LEU A 561 -11.13 1.52 6.73
N HIS A 562 -11.48 1.57 8.01
CA HIS A 562 -10.49 1.48 9.08
C HIS A 562 -9.82 0.10 9.15
N VAL A 563 -10.57 -0.99 8.97
CA VAL A 563 -10.01 -2.35 8.91
C VAL A 563 -9.03 -2.47 7.74
N GLU A 564 -9.44 -1.98 6.58
CA GLU A 564 -8.57 -1.96 5.42
C GLU A 564 -7.35 -1.09 5.68
N GLU A 565 -7.48 0.12 6.24
CA GLU A 565 -6.34 1.00 6.60
C GLU A 565 -5.41 0.38 7.65
N PHE A 566 -5.96 -0.38 8.60
CA PHE A 566 -5.17 -1.07 9.61
C PHE A 566 -4.43 -2.28 9.02
N LEU A 567 -5.00 -2.96 8.03
CA LEU A 567 -4.44 -4.21 7.50
C LEU A 567 -3.74 -4.05 6.13
N SER A 568 -3.78 -2.84 5.57
CA SER A 568 -2.92 -2.36 4.50
C SER A 568 -1.74 -1.57 5.04
#